data_AF-A0A4R4D3N6-F1
#
_entry.id   AF-A0A4R4D3N6-F1
#
_cell.length_a   1.000
_cell.length_b   1.000
_cell.length_c   1.000
_cell.angle_alpha   90.00
_cell.angle_beta   90.00
_cell.angle_gamma   90.00
#
_symmetry.space_group_name_H-M   'P 1'
#
loop_
_entity.id
_entity.type
_entity.pdbx_description
1 polymer ?
#
loop_
_entity_poly.entity_id
_entity_poly.type
_entity_poly.pdbx_seq_one_letter_code
_entity_poly.pdbx_strand_id
1 'polypeptide(L)' 'MAGRTPDDAHEKARELGEQALEDLAQGREKEADRHIAEARKLDEGALRELVQDLDEDAGANPDAAKDA' A
#
# COMPACT_ATOMS: atom_id res chain seq x y z
N MET A 1 -22.30 18.37 3.43
CA MET A 1 -21.95 16.96 3.72
C MET A 1 -21.10 16.49 2.54
N ALA A 2 -19.78 16.65 2.61
CA ALA A 2 -18.89 16.12 1.56
C ALA A 2 -18.86 14.60 1.75
N GLY A 3 -19.65 13.87 0.95
CA GLY A 3 -19.56 12.43 0.91
C GLY A 3 -18.21 12.07 0.33
N ARG A 4 -17.43 11.23 1.03
CA ARG A 4 -16.25 10.59 0.45
C ARG A 4 -16.69 9.94 -0.86
N THR A 5 -16.15 10.42 -1.96
CA THR A 5 -16.35 9.74 -3.23
C THR A 5 -15.58 8.41 -3.20
N PRO A 6 -15.98 7.40 -4.00
CA PRO A 6 -15.25 6.14 -4.10
C PRO A 6 -13.76 6.36 -4.44
N ASP A 7 -13.45 7.36 -5.27
CA ASP A 7 -12.08 7.78 -5.57
C ASP A 7 -11.29 8.23 -4.34
N ASP A 8 -11.90 9.01 -3.42
CA ASP A 8 -11.22 9.44 -2.17
C ASP A 8 -10.89 8.25 -1.25
N ALA A 9 -11.76 7.23 -1.24
CA ALA A 9 -11.54 6.03 -0.43
C ALA A 9 -10.41 5.17 -1.03
N HIS A 10 -10.38 5.07 -2.36
CA HIS A 10 -9.35 4.35 -3.09
C HIS A 10 -7.97 4.99 -2.93
N GLU A 11 -7.86 6.31 -3.19
CA GLU A 11 -6.61 7.06 -3.03
C GLU A 11 -6.07 6.94 -1.60
N LYS A 12 -6.94 7.10 -0.59
CA LYS A 12 -6.53 6.97 0.80
C LYS A 12 -6.14 5.54 1.18
N ALA A 13 -6.79 4.53 0.62
CA ALA A 13 -6.39 3.14 0.82
C ALA A 13 -5.00 2.86 0.22
N ARG A 14 -4.69 3.45 -0.93
CA ARG A 14 -3.36 3.39 -1.55
C ARG A 14 -2.30 4.07 -0.68
N GLU A 15 -2.53 5.30 -0.23
CA GLU A 15 -1.61 6.02 0.68
C GLU A 15 -1.28 5.22 1.94
N LEU A 16 -2.30 4.62 2.57
CA LEU A 16 -2.11 3.75 3.74
C LEU A 16 -1.32 2.47 3.39
N GLY A 17 -1.54 1.91 2.20
CA GLY A 17 -0.73 0.80 1.68
C GLY A 17 0.74 1.18 1.53
N GLU A 18 1.03 2.35 0.96
CA GLU A 18 2.39 2.87 0.80
C GLU A 18 3.07 3.14 2.15
N GLN A 19 2.35 3.73 3.12
CA GLN A 19 2.84 3.91 4.49
C GLN A 19 3.14 2.58 5.18
N ALA A 20 2.31 1.55 4.95
CA ALA A 20 2.56 0.23 5.49
C ALA A 20 3.86 -0.38 4.94
N LEU A 21 4.17 -0.17 3.66
CA LEU A 21 5.43 -0.64 3.07
C LEU A 21 6.64 0.09 3.68
N GLU A 22 6.53 1.39 3.91
CA GLU A 22 7.57 2.16 4.62
C GLU A 22 7.77 1.65 6.04
N ASP A 23 6.69 1.39 6.79
CA ASP A 23 6.75 0.82 8.14
C ASP A 23 7.41 -0.56 8.14
N LEU A 24 7.09 -1.42 7.18
CA LEU A 24 7.75 -2.73 7.01
C LEU A 24 9.25 -2.57 6.76
N ALA A 25 9.64 -1.68 5.85
CA ALA A 25 11.05 -1.39 5.56
C ALA A 25 11.82 -0.88 6.79
N GLN A 26 11.12 -0.22 7.72
CA GLN A 26 11.70 0.32 8.95
C GLN A 26 11.55 -0.64 10.16
N GLY A 27 11.05 -1.87 9.96
CA GLY A 27 10.86 -2.87 11.01
C GLY A 27 9.69 -2.59 11.96
N ARG A 28 8.78 -1.67 11.60
CA ARG A 28 7.57 -1.31 12.36
C ARG A 28 6.36 -2.13 11.94
N GLU A 29 6.49 -3.45 11.98
CA GLU A 29 5.46 -4.41 11.52
C GLU A 29 4.06 -4.13 12.12
N LYS A 30 3.99 -3.75 13.39
CA LYS A 30 2.71 -3.44 14.06
C LYS A 30 2.00 -2.21 13.49
N GLU A 31 2.74 -1.20 13.06
CA GLU A 31 2.15 0.00 12.45
C GLU A 31 1.75 -0.29 11.01
N ALA A 32 2.56 -1.07 10.29
CA ALA A 32 2.21 -1.57 8.96
C ALA A 32 0.89 -2.36 8.97
N ASP A 33 0.71 -3.29 9.93
CA ASP A 33 -0.51 -4.07 10.09
C ASP A 33 -1.74 -3.16 10.33
N ARG A 34 -1.58 -2.06 11.07
CA ARG A 34 -2.66 -1.09 11.30
C ARG A 34 -3.01 -0.36 10.01
N HIS A 35 -2.02 0.15 9.29
CA HIS A 35 -2.24 0.84 8.03
C HIS A 35 -2.90 -0.08 6.99
N ILE A 36 -2.45 -1.34 6.88
CA ILE A 36 -3.08 -2.35 6.00
C ILE A 36 -4.54 -2.61 6.42
N ALA A 37 -4.81 -2.77 7.71
CA ALA A 37 -6.16 -3.02 8.20
C ALA A 37 -7.10 -1.82 7.98
N GLU A 38 -6.59 -0.59 8.04
CA GLU A 38 -7.35 0.62 7.72
C GLU A 38 -7.58 0.77 6.22
N ALA A 39 -6.55 0.53 5.39
CA ALA A 39 -6.66 0.54 3.94
C ALA A 39 -7.71 -0.47 3.45
N ARG A 40 -7.70 -1.72 3.96
CA ARG A 40 -8.69 -2.75 3.62
C ARG A 40 -10.14 -2.34 3.91
N LYS A 41 -10.36 -1.52 4.93
CA LYS A 41 -11.71 -1.02 5.28
C LYS A 41 -12.17 0.09 4.34
N LEU A 42 -11.24 0.82 3.74
CA LEU A 42 -11.52 1.88 2.79
C LEU A 42 -11.73 1.29 1.40
N ASP A 43 -10.74 0.57 0.88
CA ASP A 43 -10.79 -0.11 -0.40
C ASP A 43 -9.73 -1.22 -0.47
N GLU A 44 -10.17 -2.48 -0.51
CA GLU A 44 -9.26 -3.62 -0.70
C GLU A 44 -8.67 -3.65 -2.13
N GLY A 45 -9.39 -3.10 -3.12
CA GLY A 45 -8.93 -3.01 -4.51
C GLY A 45 -7.65 -2.21 -4.64
N ALA A 46 -7.56 -1.06 -3.96
CA ALA A 46 -6.37 -0.22 -3.94
C ALA A 46 -5.11 -0.96 -3.47
N LEU A 47 -5.24 -1.81 -2.44
CA LEU A 47 -4.11 -2.63 -1.97
C LEU A 47 -3.70 -3.71 -2.97
N ARG A 48 -4.66 -4.28 -3.71
CA ARG A 48 -4.36 -5.27 -4.75
C ARG A 48 -3.66 -4.63 -5.95
N GLU A 49 -4.05 -3.42 -6.32
CA GLU A 49 -3.37 -2.64 -7.36
C GLU A 49 -1.95 -2.29 -6.91
N LEU A 50 -1.77 -1.80 -5.68
CA LEU A 50 -0.45 -1.52 -5.13
C LEU A 50 0.48 -2.76 -5.17
N VAL A 51 -0.02 -3.94 -4.81
CA VAL A 51 0.77 -5.18 -4.90
C VAL A 51 1.09 -5.55 -6.34
N GLN A 52 0.16 -5.36 -7.28
CA GLN A 52 0.42 -5.58 -8.71
C GLN A 52 1.47 -4.59 -9.24
N ASP A 53 1.37 -3.31 -8.90
CA ASP A 53 2.36 -2.29 -9.25
C ASP A 53 3.77 -2.71 -8.78
N LEU A 54 3.87 -3.23 -7.54
CA LEU A 54 5.14 -3.72 -6.98
C LEU A 54 5.65 -5.00 -7.66
N ASP A 55 4.77 -5.94 -7.98
CA ASP A 55 5.13 -7.18 -8.68
C ASP A 55 5.58 -6.88 -10.12
N GLU A 56 4.95 -5.90 -10.79
CA GLU A 56 5.36 -5.40 -12.11
C GLU A 56 6.73 -4.71 -12.04
N ASP A 57 6.98 -3.86 -11.04
CA ASP A 57 8.28 -3.22 -10.81
C ASP A 57 9.37 -4.24 -10.43
N ALA A 58 9.06 -5.23 -9.59
CA ALA A 58 9.98 -6.28 -9.18
C ALA A 58 10.26 -7.28 -10.31
N GLY A 59 9.27 -7.57 -11.16
CA GLY A 59 9.42 -8.42 -12.35
C GLY A 59 10.22 -7.76 -13.47
N ALA A 60 10.24 -6.43 -13.54
CA ALA A 60 11.02 -5.67 -14.49
C ALA A 60 12.50 -5.52 -14.11
N ASN A 61 12.87 -5.71 -12.84
CA ASN A 61 14.26 -5.52 -12.39
C ASN A 61 14.66 -6.52 -11.28
N PRO A 62 15.29 -7.67 -11.62
CA PRO A 62 15.77 -8.66 -10.65
C PRO A 62 16.92 -8.16 -9.74
N ASP A 63 17.35 -6.91 -9.90
CA ASP A 63 18.34 -6.21 -9.07
C ASP A 63 17.73 -5.16 -8.12
N ALA A 64 16.42 -4.87 -8.17
CA ALA A 64 15.79 -3.90 -7.25
C ALA A 64 15.85 -4.33 -5.76
N ALA A 65 16.09 -5.62 -5.49
CA ALA A 65 16.30 -6.16 -4.16
C ALA A 65 17.77 -6.14 -3.69
N LYS A 66 18.73 -5.65 -4.50
CA LYS A 66 20.18 -5.73 -4.19
C LYS A 66 20.83 -4.43 -3.74
N ASP A 67 20.12 -3.31 -3.77
CA ASP A 67 20.61 -2.03 -3.24
C ASP A 67 19.87 -1.67 -1.94
N ALA A 68 20.16 -2.41 -0.86
CA ALA A 68 19.90 -2.04 0.53
C ALA A 68 21.08 -2.47 1.41
#